data_AF-D6Y4N3-F1
#
_entry.id   AF-D6Y4N3-F1
#
_cell.length_a   1.000
_cell.length_b   1.000
_cell.length_c   1.000
_cell.angle_alpha   90.00
_cell.angle_beta   90.00
_cell.angle_gamma   90.00
#
_symmetry.space_group_name_H-M   'P 1'
#
loop_
_entity.id
_entity.type
_entity.pdbx_description
1 polymer ?
#
loop_
_entity_poly.entity_id
_entity_poly.type
_entity_poly.pdbx_seq_one_letter_code
_entity_poly.pdbx_strand_id
1 'polypeptide(L)'
;MNTHDILEAARSALSLPEIELVETTDHLPPSNDGRWRICLFEQHGCVRIYLDVPDGQHLPAAEFVAKSLAAAGLRVVPAERPNDHDALGVNVLLTSTGQIIQGRDPEVG
;
A
#
# COMPACT_ATOMS: atom_id res chain seq x y z
N MET A 1 -8.31 15.67 2.84
CA MET A 1 -8.84 14.31 2.93
C MET A 1 -8.59 13.83 4.35
N ASN A 2 -9.61 13.35 5.06
CA ASN A 2 -9.40 12.80 6.41
C ASN A 2 -8.88 11.34 6.32
N THR A 3 -8.50 10.73 7.43
CA THR A 3 -7.96 9.36 7.47
C THR A 3 -8.94 8.33 6.90
N HIS A 4 -10.22 8.47 7.21
CA HIS A 4 -11.29 7.60 6.73
C HIS A 4 -11.45 7.69 5.21
N ASP A 5 -11.46 8.90 4.64
CA ASP A 5 -11.52 9.12 3.20
C ASP A 5 -10.33 8.47 2.46
N ILE A 6 -9.12 8.55 3.04
CA ILE A 6 -7.92 7.89 2.47
C ILE A 6 -8.09 6.37 2.53
N LEU A 7 -8.60 5.83 3.63
CA LEU A 7 -8.81 4.40 3.80
C LEU A 7 -9.81 3.87 2.77
N GLU A 8 -10.95 4.54 2.62
CA GLU A 8 -11.99 4.16 1.65
C GLU A 8 -11.50 4.27 0.20
N ALA A 9 -10.78 5.34 -0.13
CA ALA A 9 -10.17 5.49 -1.45
C ALA A 9 -9.13 4.39 -1.74
N ALA A 10 -8.29 4.04 -0.76
CA ALA A 10 -7.32 2.95 -0.89
C ALA A 10 -8.01 1.58 -1.04
N ARG A 11 -9.05 1.31 -0.25
CA ARG A 11 -9.87 0.09 -0.34
C ARG A 11 -10.50 -0.03 -1.72
N SER A 12 -11.11 1.04 -2.22
CA SER A 12 -11.71 1.06 -3.55
C SER A 12 -10.67 0.84 -4.66
N ALA A 13 -9.47 1.43 -4.52
CA ALA A 13 -8.40 1.30 -5.52
C ALA A 13 -7.81 -0.12 -5.58
N LEU A 14 -7.85 -0.85 -4.47
CA LEU A 14 -7.22 -2.16 -4.32
C LEU A 14 -8.24 -3.32 -4.29
N SER A 15 -9.53 -3.03 -4.45
CA SER A 15 -10.59 -4.03 -4.61
C SER A 15 -10.55 -4.66 -6.01
N LEU A 16 -9.49 -5.41 -6.29
CA LEU A 16 -9.19 -6.02 -7.59
C LEU A 16 -9.11 -7.54 -7.46
N PRO A 17 -9.45 -8.32 -8.51
CA PRO A 17 -9.48 -9.79 -8.45
C PRO A 17 -8.18 -10.46 -8.00
N GLU A 18 -7.04 -9.83 -8.28
CA GLU A 18 -5.69 -10.32 -7.96
C GLU A 18 -5.30 -10.08 -6.50
N ILE A 19 -6.06 -9.24 -5.78
CA ILE A 19 -5.76 -8.80 -4.41
C ILE A 19 -6.83 -9.33 -3.45
N GLU A 20 -6.37 -10.03 -2.43
CA GLU A 20 -7.17 -10.32 -1.24
C GLU A 20 -6.96 -9.20 -0.22
N LEU A 21 -7.98 -8.36 -0.03
CA LEU A 21 -7.98 -7.37 1.04
C LEU A 21 -8.34 -8.06 2.36
N VAL A 22 -7.40 -8.02 3.31
CA VAL A 22 -7.54 -8.60 4.65
C VAL A 22 -7.75 -7.47 5.65
N GLU A 23 -8.76 -7.62 6.51
CA GLU A 23 -8.96 -6.72 7.64
C GLU A 23 -8.24 -7.27 8.87
N THR A 24 -7.12 -6.68 9.24
CA THR A 24 -6.36 -7.01 10.46
C THR A 24 -5.63 -5.77 10.98
N THR A 25 -5.45 -5.66 12.29
CA THR A 25 -4.72 -4.54 12.93
C THR A 25 -3.30 -4.91 13.34
N ASP A 26 -2.95 -6.20 13.30
CA ASP A 26 -1.77 -6.72 14.00
C ASP A 26 -0.74 -7.30 13.02
N HIS A 27 -1.11 -8.36 12.28
CA HIS A 27 -0.25 -9.01 11.29
C HIS A 27 -1.07 -9.60 10.14
N LEU A 28 -0.52 -9.55 8.92
CA LEU A 28 -1.03 -10.29 7.77
C LEU A 28 -0.75 -11.79 7.94
N PRO A 29 -1.73 -12.67 7.73
CA PRO A 29 -1.45 -14.09 7.64
C PRO A 29 -0.61 -14.35 6.38
N PRO A 30 0.48 -15.15 6.47
CA PRO A 30 1.41 -15.36 5.36
C PRO A 30 0.70 -15.96 4.15
N SER A 31 0.93 -15.41 2.96
CA SER A 31 0.39 -15.90 1.69
C SER A 31 0.95 -17.28 1.37
N ASN A 32 0.14 -18.28 1.69
CA ASN A 32 0.44 -19.70 1.56
C ASN A 32 -0.34 -20.36 0.41
N ASP A 33 -1.24 -19.61 -0.25
CA ASP A 33 -2.07 -20.07 -1.36
C ASP A 33 -1.78 -19.34 -2.69
N GLY A 34 -0.71 -18.53 -2.73
CA GLY A 34 -0.24 -17.88 -3.95
C GLY A 34 -0.92 -16.54 -4.26
N ARG A 35 -1.82 -16.04 -3.40
CA ARG A 35 -2.54 -14.78 -3.61
C ARG A 35 -1.80 -13.58 -3.05
N TRP A 36 -2.03 -12.39 -3.61
CA TRP A 36 -1.49 -11.16 -3.03
C TRP A 36 -2.42 -10.70 -1.92
N ARG A 37 -1.89 -10.56 -0.70
CA ARG A 37 -2.65 -10.08 0.44
C ARG A 37 -2.24 -8.67 0.78
N ILE A 38 -3.23 -7.81 0.91
CA ILE A 38 -3.04 -6.44 1.33
C ILE A 38 -3.87 -6.19 2.57
N CYS A 39 -3.23 -5.61 3.58
CA CYS A 39 -3.93 -5.08 4.74
C CYS A 39 -3.92 -3.57 4.70
N LEU A 40 -5.08 -2.97 4.90
CA LEU A 40 -5.26 -1.53 5.07
C LEU A 40 -5.89 -1.27 6.44
N PHE A 41 -5.26 -0.43 7.26
CA PHE A 41 -5.82 -0.08 8.57
C PHE A 41 -5.42 1.31 9.02
N GLU A 42 -6.25 1.87 9.91
CA GLU A 42 -5.96 3.15 10.57
C GLU A 42 -5.07 2.91 11.79
N GLN A 43 -4.00 3.68 11.90
CA GLN A 43 -3.10 3.66 13.05
C GLN A 43 -2.61 5.08 13.34
N HIS A 44 -2.79 5.55 14.58
CA HIS A 44 -2.34 6.89 15.01
C HIS A 44 -2.79 8.04 14.07
N GLY A 45 -4.01 7.97 13.54
CA GLY A 45 -4.56 8.97 12.62
C GLY A 45 -4.04 8.89 11.18
N CYS A 46 -3.29 7.84 10.82
CA CYS A 46 -2.78 7.61 9.48
C CYS A 46 -3.31 6.29 8.90
N VAL A 47 -3.29 6.13 7.58
CA VAL A 47 -3.62 4.85 6.92
C VAL A 47 -2.32 4.10 6.64
N ARG A 48 -2.21 2.89 7.15
CA ARG A 48 -1.07 1.99 6.94
C ARG A 48 -1.45 0.94 5.90
N ILE A 49 -0.46 0.53 5.12
CA ILE A 49 -0.54 -0.58 4.18
C ILE A 49 0.50 -1.63 4.55
N TYR A 50 0.10 -2.89 4.46
CA TYR A 50 1.00 -4.03 4.42
C TYR A 50 0.73 -4.84 3.17
N LEU A 51 1.80 -5.28 2.52
CA LEU A 51 1.79 -6.09 1.32
C LEU A 51 2.51 -7.40 1.64
N ASP A 52 1.78 -8.49 1.55
CA ASP A 52 2.33 -9.84 1.71
C ASP A 52 2.02 -10.66 0.46
N VAL A 53 3.07 -11.13 -0.20
CA VAL A 53 2.98 -11.80 -1.49
C VAL A 53 3.95 -12.97 -1.57
N PRO A 54 3.69 -13.96 -2.45
CA PRO A 54 4.60 -15.07 -2.64
C PRO A 54 6.00 -14.63 -3.07
N ASP A 55 7.01 -15.42 -2.69
CA ASP A 55 8.39 -15.21 -3.10
C ASP A 55 8.51 -15.04 -4.62
N GLY A 56 9.33 -14.07 -5.03
CA GLY A 56 9.51 -13.69 -6.44
C GLY A 56 8.44 -12.76 -7.03
N GLN A 57 7.35 -12.47 -6.31
CA GLN A 57 6.28 -11.58 -6.80
C GLN A 57 6.26 -10.18 -6.18
N HIS A 58 7.21 -9.88 -5.29
CA HIS A 58 7.29 -8.61 -4.56
C HIS A 58 7.33 -7.38 -5.47
N LEU A 59 8.18 -7.38 -6.50
CA LEU A 59 8.28 -6.23 -7.42
C LEU A 59 7.02 -6.05 -8.29
N PRO A 60 6.51 -7.07 -8.99
CA PRO A 60 5.25 -6.96 -9.73
C PRO A 60 4.08 -6.48 -8.87
N ALA A 61 3.96 -6.99 -7.64
CA ALA A 61 2.91 -6.58 -6.72
C ALA A 61 3.09 -5.14 -6.24
N ALA A 62 4.31 -4.74 -5.85
CA ALA A 62 4.61 -3.37 -5.44
C ALA A 62 4.32 -2.36 -6.56
N GLU A 63 4.70 -2.66 -7.80
CA GLU A 63 4.38 -1.82 -8.96
C GLU A 63 2.88 -1.71 -9.21
N PHE A 64 2.18 -2.83 -9.16
CA PHE A 64 0.74 -2.87 -9.38
C PHE A 64 0.00 -2.05 -8.33
N VAL A 65 0.31 -2.29 -7.05
CA VAL A 65 -0.31 -1.58 -5.91
C VAL A 65 -0.01 -0.09 -5.96
N ALA A 66 1.24 0.31 -6.23
CA ALA A 66 1.60 1.72 -6.37
C ALA A 66 0.83 2.39 -7.51
N LYS A 67 0.72 1.74 -8.68
CA LYS A 67 -0.04 2.27 -9.83
C LYS A 67 -1.54 2.40 -9.52
N SER A 68 -2.14 1.40 -8.87
CA SER A 68 -3.55 1.42 -8.49
C SER A 68 -3.85 2.55 -7.50
N LEU A 69 -2.99 2.76 -6.49
CA LEU A 69 -3.11 3.88 -5.56
C LEU A 69 -2.90 5.23 -6.26
N ALA A 70 -1.91 5.33 -7.15
CA ALA A 70 -1.64 6.56 -7.91
C ALA A 70 -2.84 6.96 -8.79
N ALA A 71 -3.53 6.00 -9.40
CA ALA A 71 -4.75 6.23 -10.15
C ALA A 71 -5.89 6.83 -9.29
N ALA A 72 -5.89 6.55 -7.99
CA ALA A 72 -6.80 7.14 -7.00
C ALA A 72 -6.27 8.45 -6.38
N GLY A 73 -5.13 8.98 -6.85
CA GLY A 73 -4.52 10.19 -6.28
C GLY A 73 -3.86 9.96 -4.90
N LEU A 74 -3.50 8.71 -4.62
CA LEU A 74 -2.83 8.28 -3.41
C LEU A 74 -1.40 7.83 -3.72
N ARG A 75 -0.52 7.88 -2.73
CA ARG A 75 0.83 7.31 -2.82
C ARG A 75 1.24 6.67 -1.50
N VAL A 76 2.26 5.81 -1.55
CA VAL A 76 2.82 5.13 -0.38
C VAL A 76 4.15 5.78 0.00
N VAL A 77 4.35 6.08 1.28
CA VAL A 77 5.57 6.66 1.85
C VAL A 77 6.07 5.84 3.03
N PRO A 78 7.36 5.93 3.41
CA PRO A 78 7.86 5.24 4.60
C PRO A 78 7.12 5.72 5.84
N ALA A 79 6.59 4.81 6.67
CA ALA A 79 5.81 5.19 7.85
C ALA A 79 6.64 5.91 8.93
N GLU A 80 7.92 5.57 9.05
CA GLU A 80 8.86 6.25 9.96
C GLU A 80 9.27 7.64 9.45
N ARG A 81 9.08 7.92 8.15
CA ARG A 81 9.48 9.17 7.49
C ARG A 81 8.42 9.59 6.46
N PRO A 82 7.19 9.93 6.90
CA PRO A 82 6.08 10.17 5.98
C PRO A 82 6.25 11.45 5.13
N ASN A 83 7.17 12.33 5.53
CA ASN A 83 7.54 13.55 4.81
C ASN A 83 8.69 13.34 3.83
N ASP A 84 9.15 12.10 3.61
CA ASP A 84 10.15 11.82 2.57
C ASP A 84 9.51 12.01 1.19
N HIS A 85 9.85 13.13 0.54
CA HIS A 85 9.29 13.52 -0.73
C HIS A 85 9.90 12.75 -1.91
N ASP A 86 11.09 12.18 -1.72
CA ASP A 86 11.87 11.50 -2.75
C ASP A 86 11.60 9.98 -2.78
N ALA A 87 10.95 9.44 -1.75
CA ALA A 87 10.58 8.04 -1.70
C ALA A 87 9.51 7.67 -2.75
N LEU A 88 9.89 6.79 -3.68
CA LEU A 88 8.97 6.16 -4.63
C LEU A 88 8.11 5.09 -3.93
N GLY A 89 6.80 5.12 -4.10
CA GLY A 89 5.87 4.19 -3.46
C GLY A 89 6.17 2.71 -3.70
N VAL A 90 6.64 2.37 -4.91
CA VAL A 90 7.11 1.00 -5.23
C VAL A 90 8.24 0.56 -4.30
N ASN A 91 9.25 1.41 -4.10
CA ASN A 91 10.40 1.08 -3.24
C ASN A 91 9.99 0.93 -1.77
N VAL A 92 9.00 1.71 -1.33
CA VAL A 92 8.44 1.55 0.01
C VAL A 92 7.73 0.20 0.14
N LEU A 93 6.89 -0.16 -0.83
CA LEU A 93 6.15 -1.43 -0.84
C LEU A 93 7.04 -2.67 -0.95
N LEU A 94 8.26 -2.54 -1.49
CA LEU A 94 9.28 -3.61 -1.46
C LEU A 94 9.75 -3.93 -0.03
N THR A 95 9.51 -3.05 0.94
CA THR A 95 9.72 -3.32 2.38
C THR A 95 8.49 -3.95 3.05
N SER A 96 7.49 -4.35 2.26
CA SER A 96 6.22 -4.94 2.69
C SER A 96 5.30 -4.01 3.47
N THR A 97 5.69 -2.78 3.79
CA THR A 97 4.87 -1.85 4.58
C THR A 97 5.08 -0.40 4.21
N GLY A 98 4.04 0.41 4.41
CA GLY A 98 4.10 1.86 4.21
C GLY A 98 2.95 2.61 4.84
N GLN A 99 2.96 3.92 4.71
CA GLN A 99 1.84 4.80 5.02
C GLN A 99 1.26 5.35 3.71
N ILE A 100 -0.06 5.39 3.61
CA ILE A 100 -0.75 5.97 2.45
C ILE A 100 -1.02 7.45 2.74
N ILE A 101 -0.64 8.30 1.78
CA ILE A 101 -0.95 9.74 1.81
C ILE A 101 -1.57 10.17 0.48
N GLN A 102 -2.23 11.32 0.48
CA GLN A 102 -2.67 11.97 -0.75
C GLN A 102 -1.45 12.51 -1.51
N GLY A 103 -1.39 12.29 -2.82
CA GLY A 103 -0.32 12.83 -3.65
C GLY A 103 -0.01 11.99 -4.87
N ARG A 104 1.10 12.32 -5.52
CA ARG A 104 1.67 11.58 -6.65
C ARG A 104 3.06 11.09 -6.27
N ASP A 105 3.46 9.95 -6.82
CA ASP A 105 4.86 9.53 -6.74
C ASP A 105 5.77 10.57 -7.43
N PRO A 106 7.01 10.76 -6.93
CA PRO A 106 7.97 11.63 -7.59
C PRO A 106 8.30 11.10 -9.00
N GLU A 107 8.57 12.00 -9.94
CA GLU A 107 8.99 11.62 -11.29
C GLU A 107 10.36 10.93 -11.23
N VAL A 108 10.48 9.78 -11.89
CA VAL A 108 11.78 9.13 -12.06
C VAL A 108 12.55 9.94 -13.09
N GLY A 109 13.56 10.69 -12.63
CA GLY A 109 14.49 11.45 -13.46
C GLY A 109 15.46 10.57 -14.25
#